data_AF-A0A962RTY2-F1
#
_entry.id   AF-A0A962RTY2-F1
#
_cell.length_a   1.000
_cell.length_b   1.000
_cell.length_c   1.000
_cell.angle_alpha   90.00
_cell.angle_beta   90.00
_cell.angle_gamma   90.00
#
_symmetry.space_group_name_H-M   'P 1'
#
loop_
_entity.id
_entity.type
_entity.pdbx_description
1 polymer ?
#
loop_
_entity_poly.entity_id
_entity_poly.type
_entity_poly.pdbx_seq_one_letter_code
_entity_poly.pdbx_strand_id
1 'polypeptide(L)'
;PPEIAQKVVDRCGIAPEQLTIILTPTSSLAGGVQIVARVLEVALHKVHELKFPLGDIVDGAASAPLPPPSPDFMTAMGRTNDAILFGGQVQLYVSGEDDAARSLAEQLPSASSRDFGKPFAKVFKDYGYDFYKVDPMLFSPARAVVTNVSTGRSFVGGELHPALLDQSFGG
;
A
#
# COMPACT_ATOMS: atom_id res chain seq x y z
N PRO A 1 -5.00 -4.04 26.34
CA PRO A 1 -4.86 -4.73 27.66
C PRO A 1 -3.48 -4.46 28.26
N PRO A 2 -3.33 -4.38 29.59
CA PRO A 2 -2.05 -4.11 30.26
C PRO A 2 -0.95 -5.09 29.83
N GLU A 3 -1.27 -6.38 29.68
CA GLU A 3 -0.32 -7.40 29.24
C GLU A 3 0.24 -7.15 27.84
N ILE A 4 -0.54 -6.55 26.93
CA ILE A 4 -0.07 -6.20 25.58
C ILE A 4 0.84 -4.99 25.64
N ALA A 5 0.51 -3.98 26.45
CA ALA A 5 1.36 -2.82 26.64
C ALA A 5 2.71 -3.21 27.24
N GLN A 6 2.71 -4.08 28.27
CA GLN A 6 3.95 -4.57 28.89
C GLN A 6 4.84 -5.31 27.89
N LYS A 7 4.27 -6.16 27.04
CA LYS A 7 5.01 -6.84 25.97
C LYS A 7 5.71 -5.85 25.02
N VAL A 8 5.06 -4.73 24.68
CA VAL A 8 5.66 -3.69 23.84
C VAL A 8 6.81 -2.99 24.57
N VAL A 9 6.59 -2.59 25.83
CA VAL A 9 7.61 -1.97 26.70
C VAL A 9 8.86 -2.84 26.77
N ASP A 10 8.70 -4.13 27.10
CA ASP A 10 9.81 -5.07 27.27
C ASP A 10 10.60 -5.28 25.96
N ARG A 11 9.89 -5.37 24.82
CA ARG A 11 10.50 -5.56 23.49
C ARG A 11 11.20 -4.31 22.98
N CYS A 12 10.70 -3.13 23.33
CA CYS A 12 11.31 -1.85 22.99
C CYS A 12 12.42 -1.44 23.96
N GLY A 13 12.51 -2.05 25.15
CA GLY A 13 13.50 -1.71 26.17
C GLY A 13 13.32 -0.31 26.75
N ILE A 14 12.09 0.17 26.84
CA ILE A 14 11.74 1.52 27.33
C ILE A 14 11.08 1.45 28.71
N ALA A 15 10.94 2.58 29.39
CA ALA A 15 10.08 2.67 30.57
C ALA A 15 8.58 2.76 30.16
N PRO A 16 7.63 2.22 30.96
CA PRO A 16 6.20 2.28 30.64
C PRO A 16 5.67 3.68 30.35
N GLU A 17 6.18 4.70 31.05
CA GLU A 17 5.77 6.10 30.92
C GLU A 17 6.20 6.72 29.58
N GLN A 18 7.14 6.08 28.88
CA GLN A 18 7.60 6.49 27.54
C GLN A 18 6.77 5.86 26.42
N LEU A 19 5.87 4.92 26.73
CA LEU A 19 5.02 4.28 25.74
C LEU A 19 3.75 5.10 25.51
N THR A 20 3.54 5.52 24.27
CA THR A 20 2.26 6.05 23.78
C THR A 20 1.66 5.09 22.76
N ILE A 21 0.39 4.72 22.93
CA ILE A 21 -0.34 3.85 21.99
C ILE A 21 -1.46 4.66 21.34
N ILE A 22 -1.46 4.72 20.02
CA ILE A 22 -2.55 5.29 19.22
C ILE A 22 -3.38 4.12 18.69
N LEU A 23 -4.68 4.11 19.02
CA LEU A 23 -5.61 3.08 18.58
C LEU A 23 -6.68 3.67 17.65
N THR A 24 -6.73 3.19 16.41
CA THR A 24 -7.69 3.65 15.40
C THR A 24 -8.33 2.45 14.70
N PRO A 25 -9.62 2.14 14.96
CA PRO A 25 -10.32 1.06 14.27
C PRO A 25 -10.39 1.31 12.76
N THR A 26 -10.32 0.25 11.94
CA THR A 26 -10.43 0.35 10.47
C THR A 26 -11.73 1.03 10.01
N SER A 27 -12.82 0.88 10.77
CA SER A 27 -14.11 1.51 10.51
C SER A 27 -14.18 3.00 10.90
N SER A 28 -13.13 3.55 11.52
CA SER A 28 -13.05 4.98 11.90
C SER A 28 -12.42 5.83 10.80
N LEU A 29 -12.68 7.14 10.81
CA LEU A 29 -12.04 8.08 9.89
C LEU A 29 -10.50 8.06 10.03
N ALA A 30 -9.99 8.09 11.26
CA ALA A 30 -8.55 8.04 11.50
C ALA A 30 -7.93 6.72 11.01
N GLY A 31 -8.63 5.59 11.20
CA GLY A 31 -8.22 4.28 10.70
C GLY A 31 -8.20 4.22 9.18
N GLY A 32 -9.23 4.74 8.51
CA GLY A 32 -9.26 4.83 7.06
C GLY A 32 -8.13 5.69 6.51
N VAL A 33 -7.92 6.89 7.08
CA VAL A 33 -6.86 7.81 6.67
C VAL A 33 -5.48 7.18 6.83
N GLN A 34 -5.18 6.59 8.00
CA GLN A 34 -3.84 6.04 8.22
C GLN A 34 -3.54 4.84 7.31
N ILE A 35 -4.53 4.03 6.94
CA ILE A 35 -4.32 2.92 6.00
C ILE A 35 -4.01 3.49 4.61
N VAL A 36 -4.83 4.40 4.10
CA VAL A 36 -4.67 4.98 2.77
C VAL A 36 -3.37 5.78 2.65
N ALA A 37 -2.96 6.47 3.72
CA ALA A 37 -1.71 7.24 3.77
C ALA A 37 -0.45 6.36 3.58
N ARG A 38 -0.55 5.03 3.72
CA ARG A 38 0.55 4.09 3.51
C ARG A 38 0.84 3.80 2.04
N VAL A 39 0.16 4.42 1.08
CA VAL A 39 0.39 4.18 -0.36
C VAL A 39 1.87 4.24 -0.76
N LEU A 40 2.67 5.15 -0.18
CA LEU A 40 4.12 5.20 -0.42
C LEU A 40 4.84 4.01 0.23
N GLU A 41 4.49 3.67 1.47
CA GLU A 41 5.08 2.54 2.20
C GLU A 41 4.80 1.21 1.50
N VAL A 42 3.58 0.99 1.00
CA VAL A 42 3.19 -0.18 0.22
C VAL A 42 4.02 -0.28 -1.06
N ALA A 43 4.26 0.85 -1.76
CA ALA A 43 5.14 0.86 -2.91
C ALA A 43 6.57 0.45 -2.51
N LEU A 44 7.14 1.03 -1.45
CA LEU A 44 8.49 0.71 -0.95
C LEU A 44 8.62 -0.75 -0.48
N HIS A 45 7.58 -1.31 0.13
CA HIS A 45 7.54 -2.72 0.48
C HIS A 45 7.65 -3.58 -0.78
N LYS A 46 6.94 -3.24 -1.86
CA LYS A 46 7.08 -3.96 -3.14
C LYS A 46 8.43 -3.74 -3.81
N VAL A 47 9.02 -2.54 -3.72
CA VAL A 47 10.41 -2.30 -4.17
C VAL A 47 11.36 -3.32 -3.50
N HIS A 48 11.23 -3.52 -2.18
CA HIS A 48 12.02 -4.50 -1.44
C HIS A 48 11.75 -5.95 -1.89
N GLU A 49 10.49 -6.31 -2.10
CA GLU A 49 10.14 -7.65 -2.58
C GLU A 49 10.67 -7.95 -3.98
N LEU A 50 10.67 -6.95 -4.87
CA LEU A 50 11.28 -7.01 -6.20
C LEU A 50 12.82 -7.02 -6.17
N LYS A 51 13.43 -6.99 -4.99
CA LYS A 51 14.88 -6.99 -4.77
C LYS A 51 15.59 -5.79 -5.41
N PHE A 52 14.87 -4.69 -5.63
CA PHE A 52 15.49 -3.44 -6.00
C PHE A 52 16.28 -2.90 -4.80
N PRO A 53 17.52 -2.41 -4.98
CA PRO A 53 18.33 -1.91 -3.87
C PRO A 53 17.67 -0.68 -3.22
N LEU A 54 17.21 -0.81 -1.97
CA LEU A 54 16.56 0.31 -1.27
C LEU A 54 17.50 1.51 -1.06
N GLY A 55 18.82 1.29 -1.07
CA GLY A 55 19.81 2.37 -1.03
C GLY A 55 19.84 3.25 -2.28
N ASP A 56 19.26 2.77 -3.39
CA ASP A 56 19.13 3.53 -4.63
C ASP A 56 17.82 4.35 -4.67
N ILE A 57 16.93 4.21 -3.67
CA ILE A 57 15.78 5.10 -3.50
C ILE A 57 16.24 6.40 -2.86
N VAL A 58 16.11 7.51 -3.58
CA VAL A 58 16.50 8.85 -3.13
C VAL A 58 15.35 9.53 -2.38
N ASP A 59 14.14 9.49 -2.96
CA ASP A 59 12.95 10.13 -2.40
C ASP A 59 11.68 9.52 -3.01
N GLY A 60 10.50 9.86 -2.46
CA GLY A 60 9.23 9.45 -3.02
C GLY A 60 8.04 10.24 -2.49
N ALA A 61 7.01 10.35 -3.33
CA ALA A 61 5.74 10.95 -2.99
C ALA A 61 4.60 10.06 -3.51
N ALA A 62 3.48 10.02 -2.78
CA ALA A 62 2.34 9.22 -3.21
C ALA A 62 1.02 9.81 -2.72
N SER A 63 -0.06 9.45 -3.40
CA SER A 63 -1.42 9.83 -3.02
C SER A 63 -2.40 8.71 -3.39
N ALA A 64 -3.47 8.59 -2.62
CA ALA A 64 -4.60 7.70 -2.90
C ALA A 64 -5.90 8.37 -2.42
N PRO A 65 -7.05 8.09 -3.03
CA PRO A 65 -8.33 8.64 -2.62
C PRO A 65 -8.74 8.08 -1.25
N LEU A 66 -9.28 8.94 -0.38
CA LEU A 66 -9.89 8.46 0.87
C LEU A 66 -11.26 7.84 0.57
N PRO A 67 -11.51 6.56 0.91
CA PRO A 67 -12.78 5.92 0.63
C PRO A 67 -13.88 6.41 1.58
N PRO A 68 -15.17 6.25 1.21
CA PRO A 68 -16.27 6.40 2.15
C PRO A 68 -16.12 5.41 3.32
N PRO A 69 -16.21 5.87 4.59
CA PRO A 69 -16.10 4.98 5.74
C PRO A 69 -17.24 3.97 5.76
N SER A 70 -17.01 2.84 6.44
CA SER A 70 -18.05 1.83 6.68
C SER A 70 -18.01 1.37 8.13
N PRO A 71 -19.17 1.17 8.78
CA PRO A 71 -19.22 0.56 10.11
C PRO A 71 -18.87 -0.94 10.06
N ASP A 72 -19.03 -1.59 8.90
CA ASP A 72 -18.64 -2.98 8.70
C ASP A 72 -17.13 -3.08 8.45
N PHE A 73 -16.44 -3.85 9.29
CA PHE A 73 -14.99 -4.00 9.25
C PHE A 73 -14.50 -4.54 7.89
N MET A 74 -15.18 -5.53 7.33
CA MET A 74 -14.77 -6.17 6.08
C MET A 74 -14.89 -5.21 4.91
N THR A 75 -15.97 -4.44 4.85
CA THR A 75 -16.18 -3.38 3.87
C THR A 75 -15.16 -2.26 4.04
N ALA A 76 -14.91 -1.79 5.26
CA ALA A 76 -13.92 -0.73 5.53
C ALA A 76 -12.50 -1.17 5.13
N MET A 77 -12.13 -2.41 5.46
CA MET A 77 -10.85 -3.00 5.06
C MET A 77 -10.76 -3.15 3.54
N GLY A 78 -11.81 -3.63 2.87
CA GLY A 78 -11.83 -3.75 1.42
C GLY A 78 -11.62 -2.39 0.73
N ARG A 79 -12.43 -1.39 1.10
CA ARG A 79 -12.37 -0.04 0.51
C ARG A 79 -11.02 0.66 0.73
N THR A 80 -10.42 0.53 1.91
CA THR A 80 -9.12 1.16 2.21
C THR A 80 -7.97 0.51 1.45
N ASN A 81 -8.01 -0.80 1.21
CA ASN A 81 -7.06 -1.45 0.31
C ASN A 81 -7.32 -1.07 -1.15
N ASP A 82 -8.57 -1.14 -1.60
CA ASP A 82 -8.96 -0.80 -2.98
C ASP A 82 -8.60 0.65 -3.35
N ALA A 83 -8.66 1.57 -2.40
CA ALA A 83 -8.17 2.94 -2.57
C ALA A 83 -6.70 3.00 -3.02
N ILE A 84 -5.84 2.13 -2.49
CA ILE A 84 -4.42 2.03 -2.86
C ILE A 84 -4.29 1.24 -4.17
N LEU A 85 -4.93 0.07 -4.26
CA LEU A 85 -4.82 -0.87 -5.38
C LEU A 85 -5.30 -0.27 -6.70
N PHE A 86 -6.35 0.54 -6.67
CA PHE A 86 -7.01 1.07 -7.88
C PHE A 86 -6.89 2.59 -8.01
N GLY A 87 -6.60 3.29 -6.91
CA GLY A 87 -6.49 4.77 -6.88
C GLY A 87 -5.13 5.30 -6.43
N GLY A 88 -4.23 4.44 -5.96
CA GLY A 88 -2.92 4.84 -5.50
C GLY A 88 -2.01 5.21 -6.66
N GLN A 89 -1.39 6.37 -6.58
CA GLN A 89 -0.31 6.78 -7.47
C GLN A 89 0.94 7.08 -6.66
N VAL A 90 2.09 6.60 -7.14
CA VAL A 90 3.40 6.84 -6.54
C VAL A 90 4.35 7.45 -7.56
N GLN A 91 5.16 8.39 -7.09
CA GLN A 91 6.35 8.91 -7.73
C GLN A 91 7.54 8.49 -6.88
N LEU A 92 8.48 7.75 -7.46
CA LEU A 92 9.77 7.44 -6.84
C LEU A 92 10.90 8.14 -7.57
N TYR A 93 11.91 8.56 -6.83
CA TYR A 93 13.14 9.12 -7.35
C TYR A 93 14.28 8.16 -7.00
N VAL A 94 15.00 7.70 -8.02
CA VAL A 94 16.02 6.66 -7.86
C VAL A 94 17.34 7.07 -8.50
N SER A 95 18.44 6.49 -8.03
CA SER A 95 19.74 6.52 -8.70
C SER A 95 20.02 5.20 -9.42
N GLY A 96 21.07 5.15 -10.24
CA GLY A 96 21.52 3.93 -10.93
C GLY A 96 21.17 3.90 -12.41
N GLU A 97 20.90 2.70 -12.94
CA GLU A 97 20.65 2.47 -14.36
C GLU A 97 19.18 2.67 -14.76
N ASP A 98 18.96 3.21 -15.94
CA ASP A 98 17.61 3.47 -16.46
C ASP A 98 16.78 2.22 -16.69
N ASP A 99 17.42 1.11 -17.09
CA ASP A 99 16.71 -0.16 -17.29
C ASP A 99 16.18 -0.71 -15.96
N ALA A 100 16.90 -0.50 -14.85
CA ALA A 100 16.42 -0.85 -13.52
C ALA A 100 15.23 0.03 -13.10
N ALA A 101 15.32 1.34 -13.33
CA ALA A 101 14.21 2.27 -13.07
C ALA A 101 12.96 1.95 -13.90
N ARG A 102 13.14 1.60 -15.18
CA ARG A 102 12.04 1.16 -16.06
C ARG A 102 11.40 -0.13 -15.58
N SER A 103 12.22 -1.15 -15.31
CA SER A 103 11.75 -2.45 -14.84
C SER A 103 10.99 -2.32 -13.52
N LEU A 104 11.44 -1.42 -12.64
CA LEU A 104 10.74 -1.10 -11.40
C LEU A 104 9.38 -0.44 -11.66
N ALA A 105 9.31 0.55 -12.56
CA ALA A 105 8.05 1.21 -12.92
C ALA A 105 7.01 0.24 -13.50
N GLU A 106 7.45 -0.72 -14.32
CA GLU A 106 6.57 -1.73 -14.94
C GLU A 106 6.05 -2.77 -13.94
N GLN A 107 6.83 -3.11 -12.92
CA GLN A 107 6.49 -4.17 -11.96
C GLN A 107 5.79 -3.67 -10.69
N LEU A 108 5.98 -2.40 -10.29
CA LEU A 108 5.34 -1.84 -9.10
C LEU A 108 3.81 -1.87 -9.10
N PRO A 109 3.10 -1.60 -10.20
CA PRO A 109 1.63 -1.53 -10.21
C PRO A 109 0.95 -2.80 -9.68
N SER A 110 -0.20 -2.64 -9.03
CA SER A 110 -1.06 -3.74 -8.57
C SER A 110 -1.52 -4.65 -9.72
N ALA A 111 -1.65 -4.10 -10.93
CA ALA A 111 -1.99 -4.83 -12.15
C ALA A 111 -0.97 -5.92 -12.55
N SER A 112 0.25 -5.90 -11.97
CA SER A 112 1.23 -6.98 -12.17
C SER A 112 0.88 -8.26 -11.39
N SER A 113 -0.07 -8.20 -10.46
CA SER A 113 -0.50 -9.34 -9.64
C SER A 113 -1.52 -10.21 -10.36
N ARG A 114 -1.46 -11.53 -10.12
CA ARG A 114 -2.45 -12.48 -10.63
C ARG A 114 -3.85 -12.30 -10.03
N ASP A 115 -3.95 -11.67 -8.87
CA ASP A 115 -5.20 -11.48 -8.12
C ASP A 115 -5.88 -10.13 -8.42
N PHE A 116 -5.29 -9.33 -9.33
CA PHE A 116 -5.82 -8.04 -9.74
C PHE A 116 -7.15 -8.14 -10.53
N GLY A 117 -7.95 -7.08 -10.49
CA GLY A 117 -9.12 -6.89 -11.37
C GLY A 117 -10.48 -7.05 -10.69
N LYS A 118 -10.54 -7.22 -9.37
CA LYS A 118 -11.79 -7.25 -8.59
C LYS A 118 -11.57 -6.64 -7.19
N PRO A 119 -12.62 -6.08 -6.54
CA PRO A 119 -12.50 -5.52 -5.20
C PRO A 119 -11.87 -6.47 -4.19
N PHE A 120 -11.00 -5.96 -3.31
CA PHE A 120 -10.22 -6.74 -2.37
C PHE A 120 -11.09 -7.60 -1.45
N ALA A 121 -12.26 -7.09 -1.03
CA ALA A 121 -13.21 -7.87 -0.23
C ALA A 121 -13.67 -9.15 -0.95
N LYS A 122 -13.79 -9.11 -2.28
CA LYS A 122 -14.11 -10.29 -3.10
C LYS A 122 -12.92 -11.23 -3.22
N VAL A 123 -11.71 -10.71 -3.50
CA VAL A 123 -10.47 -11.51 -3.49
C VAL A 123 -10.33 -12.26 -2.17
N PHE A 124 -10.47 -11.55 -1.06
CA PHE A 124 -10.28 -12.10 0.27
C PHE A 124 -11.34 -13.15 0.62
N LYS A 125 -12.60 -12.94 0.20
CA LYS A 125 -13.67 -13.94 0.32
C LYS A 125 -13.41 -15.18 -0.53
N ASP A 126 -12.94 -15.02 -1.77
CA ASP A 126 -12.66 -16.13 -2.69
C ASP A 126 -11.56 -17.06 -2.13
N TYR A 127 -10.62 -16.52 -1.35
CA TYR A 127 -9.59 -17.28 -0.64
C TYR A 127 -10.00 -17.76 0.76
N GLY A 128 -11.26 -17.60 1.15
CA GLY A 128 -11.77 -18.05 2.44
C GLY A 128 -11.23 -17.25 3.63
N TYR A 129 -10.95 -15.95 3.41
CA TYR A 129 -10.40 -15.03 4.40
C TYR A 129 -8.98 -15.40 4.88
N ASP A 130 -8.21 -16.04 4.00
CA ASP A 130 -6.82 -16.43 4.26
C ASP A 130 -5.86 -15.51 3.49
N PHE A 131 -5.21 -14.59 4.22
CA PHE A 131 -4.27 -13.62 3.65
C PHE A 131 -3.06 -14.29 2.99
N TYR A 132 -2.65 -15.48 3.44
CA TYR A 132 -1.47 -16.17 2.90
C TYR A 132 -1.69 -16.72 1.48
N LYS A 133 -2.95 -16.79 1.03
CA LYS A 133 -3.30 -17.24 -0.32
C LYS A 133 -3.38 -16.11 -1.33
N VAL A 134 -3.55 -14.88 -0.85
CA VAL A 134 -3.52 -13.67 -1.70
C VAL A 134 -2.09 -13.44 -2.14
N ASP A 135 -1.91 -13.15 -3.42
CA ASP A 135 -0.62 -12.74 -3.96
C ASP A 135 -0.11 -11.50 -3.19
N PRO A 136 1.05 -11.59 -2.50
CA PRO A 136 1.58 -10.45 -1.75
C PRO A 136 1.88 -9.24 -2.64
N MET A 137 2.09 -9.45 -3.95
CA MET A 137 2.32 -8.37 -4.91
C MET A 137 1.05 -7.60 -5.29
N LEU A 138 -0.12 -8.02 -4.79
CA LEU A 138 -1.38 -7.29 -4.96
C LEU A 138 -1.40 -6.00 -4.14
N PHE A 139 -0.76 -5.98 -2.97
CA PHE A 139 -0.65 -4.80 -2.12
C PHE A 139 0.33 -3.82 -2.76
N SER A 140 -0.19 -2.97 -3.63
CA SER A 140 0.60 -2.14 -4.54
C SER A 140 -0.21 -0.94 -5.02
N PRO A 141 0.43 0.17 -5.41
CA PRO A 141 -0.25 1.29 -6.02
C PRO A 141 -0.82 0.89 -7.39
N ALA A 142 -1.87 1.59 -7.84
CA ALA A 142 -2.44 1.42 -9.17
C ALA A 142 -1.48 1.90 -10.27
N ARG A 143 -0.81 3.03 -10.03
CA ARG A 143 0.11 3.67 -10.97
C ARG A 143 1.44 4.02 -10.31
N ALA A 144 2.53 3.78 -11.02
CA ALA A 144 3.88 4.13 -10.58
C ALA A 144 4.58 5.00 -11.63
N VAL A 145 5.29 6.03 -11.16
CA VAL A 145 6.26 6.78 -11.93
C VAL A 145 7.62 6.67 -11.23
N VAL A 146 8.64 6.26 -11.95
CA VAL A 146 10.01 6.13 -11.43
C VAL A 146 10.92 7.04 -12.24
N THR A 147 11.49 8.05 -11.59
CA THR A 147 12.42 8.99 -12.20
C THR A 147 13.83 8.64 -11.77
N ASN A 148 14.71 8.38 -12.74
CA ASN A 148 16.13 8.28 -12.47
C ASN A 148 16.74 9.69 -12.38
N VAL A 149 17.14 10.11 -11.18
CA VAL A 149 17.69 11.44 -10.95
C VAL A 149 19.06 11.65 -11.63
N SER A 150 19.75 10.55 -11.95
CA SER A 150 21.07 10.59 -12.60
C SER A 150 20.97 10.93 -14.09
N THR A 151 19.86 10.55 -14.74
CA THR A 151 19.65 10.75 -16.19
C THR A 151 18.52 11.72 -16.52
N GLY A 152 17.67 12.04 -15.54
CA GLY A 152 16.47 12.87 -15.72
C GLY A 152 15.32 12.18 -16.44
N ARG A 153 15.42 10.89 -16.74
CA ARG A 153 14.37 10.12 -17.43
C ARG A 153 13.36 9.57 -16.43
N SER A 154 12.10 9.53 -16.85
CA SER A 154 10.98 9.01 -16.06
C SER A 154 10.28 7.88 -16.79
N PHE A 155 9.98 6.81 -16.07
CA PHE A 155 9.27 5.63 -16.55
C PHE A 155 7.95 5.52 -15.83
N VAL A 156 6.90 5.09 -16.53
CA VAL A 156 5.55 5.00 -16.01
C VAL A 156 5.04 3.58 -16.21
N GLY A 157 4.42 3.01 -15.18
CA GLY A 157 3.70 1.75 -15.27
C GLY A 157 2.35 1.82 -14.56
N GLY A 158 1.44 0.97 -15.02
CA GLY A 158 0.08 0.90 -14.49
C GLY A 158 -0.76 2.13 -14.82
N GLU A 159 -1.96 2.16 -14.26
CA GLU A 159 -2.93 3.22 -14.47
C GLU A 159 -3.89 3.30 -13.29
N LEU A 160 -4.65 4.38 -13.19
CA LEU A 160 -5.74 4.44 -12.22
C LEU A 160 -6.93 3.66 -12.76
N HIS A 161 -7.69 3.03 -11.88
CA HIS A 161 -8.87 2.22 -12.24
C HIS A 161 -10.16 2.77 -11.60
N PRO A 162 -10.69 3.92 -12.08
CA PRO A 162 -11.90 4.54 -11.52
C PRO A 162 -13.10 3.59 -11.47
N ALA A 163 -13.30 2.76 -12.49
CA ALA A 163 -14.43 1.82 -12.52
C ALA A 163 -14.36 0.76 -11.39
N LEU A 164 -13.16 0.33 -10.99
CA LEU A 164 -12.98 -0.59 -9.86
C LEU A 164 -13.12 0.13 -8.52
N LEU A 165 -12.70 1.39 -8.43
CA LEU A 165 -12.98 2.24 -7.27
C LEU A 165 -14.48 2.47 -7.11
N ASP A 166 -15.19 2.80 -8.18
CA ASP A 166 -16.64 2.99 -8.17
C ASP A 166 -17.35 1.71 -7.75
N GLN A 167 -16.90 0.55 -8.22
CA GLN A 167 -17.43 -0.74 -7.77
C GLN A 167 -17.18 -1.01 -6.28
N SER A 168 -16.04 -0.58 -5.74
CA SER A 168 -15.67 -0.76 -4.33
C SER A 168 -16.38 0.24 -3.40
N PHE A 169 -16.49 1.49 -3.84
CA PHE A 169 -17.00 2.59 -3.03
C PHE A 169 -18.50 2.77 -3.17
N GLY A 170 -19.04 2.57 -4.37
CA GLY A 170 -20.42 2.83 -4.77
C GLY A 170 -21.42 1.73 -4.40
N GLY A 171 -21.25 1.14 -3.20
CA GLY A 171 -22.25 0.24 -2.63
C GLY A 171 -23.63 0.89 -2.52
#